data_AF-A0A7V2NLZ4-F1
#
_entry.id   AF-A0A7V2NLZ4-F1
#
_cell.length_a   1.000
_cell.length_b   1.000
_cell.length_c   1.000
_cell.angle_alpha   90.00
_cell.angle_beta   90.00
_cell.angle_gamma   90.00
#
_symmetry.space_group_name_H-M   'P 1'
#
loop_
_entity.id
_entity.type
_entity.pdbx_description
1 polymer ?
#
loop_
_entity_poly.entity_id
_entity_poly.type
_entity_poly.pdbx_seq_one_letter_code
_entity_poly.pdbx_strand_id
1 'polypeptide(L)'
;MKKISQIKFSCHKRLTLFISASVLLVSLLTSVAQAGSLLDEMQVADTCGTDYADKLASCSVFTCSKPSPMAMMSGFPSEKELKKMPLAKQQKIRNYMAEAEKKLAAMSPEKIAAMKAKMVSILSINGFDDRGRCQTSTIAIPGQRMDCALDKPLLKQLVDYTRLSAGAEHIQIKSESHLVNGKMVTTQVDVIDGKAMSNPWKQALDKEQCQFLEKNSAGAWIALNENSVTTPLAKPATKIIASNSSTLFIIDASGSMWGQINGKAKITIAKEVMAKLVAELDDNNRIGLIAYGHRRKGDCNDVETLVPLAANNKSAVLKAVQVLNAKGKTPLTRSLNQALKILQREKQSATIILVSDGIESCGADPCETVQAAKKYGVKFVLHTVGFGLSKKDSAQLECMAKAGDGEYFQANNADELLKSTRKALQPMGGIKVTAKVNGKVTDVLLRIVNVVSGEVIHENVLPSPSAMTTRLLPGKYNVTVKPAGVNGVSGKVLSNIEITSANILNKTVSFDKGRLKLSITRKGKPVHAVIYIEEHISHEGVYQSSVFGTDTPITVDLPEGSYDIIFQADGPEKRIENIAVVARKTVVKNISADIKPLNTASGNSAYQINTDLP
;
A
#
# COMPACT_ATOMS: atom_id res chain seq x y z
N MET A 1 23.03 -3.61 -24.06
CA MET A 1 24.41 -3.46 -23.56
C MET A 1 24.65 -2.02 -23.12
N LYS A 2 25.07 -1.78 -21.86
CA LYS A 2 25.84 -0.61 -21.41
C LYS A 2 26.39 -0.94 -20.01
N LYS A 3 27.72 -0.98 -19.86
CA LYS A 3 28.36 -1.25 -18.55
C LYS A 3 28.10 -0.06 -17.62
N ILE A 4 27.69 -0.33 -16.38
CA ILE A 4 27.64 0.67 -15.30
C ILE A 4 28.86 0.45 -14.38
N SER A 5 29.27 1.52 -13.71
CA SER A 5 30.61 1.74 -13.14
C SER A 5 31.09 0.70 -12.12
N GLN A 6 32.39 0.37 -12.21
CA GLN A 6 33.14 -0.25 -11.12
C GLN A 6 33.15 0.66 -9.88
N ILE A 7 33.05 0.07 -8.69
CA ILE A 7 33.43 0.71 -7.43
C ILE A 7 34.80 0.14 -7.03
N LYS A 8 35.73 1.02 -6.67
CA LYS A 8 37.05 0.66 -6.14
C LYS A 8 37.29 1.41 -4.84
N PHE A 9 37.62 0.67 -3.79
CA PHE A 9 38.24 1.19 -2.58
C PHE A 9 39.56 0.44 -2.35
N SER A 10 40.48 1.07 -1.62
CA SER A 10 41.83 0.59 -1.35
C SER A 10 42.20 1.04 0.05
N CYS A 11 42.65 0.13 0.91
CA CYS A 11 43.10 0.44 2.26
C CYS A 11 44.32 -0.43 2.59
N HIS A 12 45.30 0.13 3.30
CA HIS A 12 46.67 -0.37 3.25
C HIS A 12 47.44 0.04 4.52
N LYS A 13 48.01 -0.91 5.29
CA LYS A 13 48.76 -0.61 6.53
C LYS A 13 49.55 -1.80 7.10
N ARG A 14 50.87 -1.62 7.33
CA ARG A 14 51.53 -1.81 8.65
C ARG A 14 52.97 -1.21 8.66
N LEU A 15 53.78 -1.50 9.68
CA LEU A 15 54.64 -0.52 10.38
C LEU A 15 56.07 -1.00 10.71
N THR A 16 57.04 -0.08 10.68
CA THR A 16 58.42 -0.13 11.24
C THR A 16 58.97 1.30 11.49
N LEU A 17 59.98 1.60 12.33
CA LEU A 17 60.40 1.00 13.63
C LEU A 17 61.40 1.94 14.40
N PHE A 18 61.19 2.14 15.71
CA PHE A 18 62.18 2.46 16.79
C PHE A 18 62.98 3.79 16.89
N ILE A 19 63.38 4.11 18.16
CA ILE A 19 64.49 4.98 18.64
C ILE A 19 64.32 6.54 18.49
N SER A 20 64.62 7.43 19.46
CA SER A 20 64.90 7.34 20.93
C SER A 20 64.97 8.74 21.63
N ALA A 21 64.78 8.80 22.96
CA ALA A 21 65.29 9.84 23.93
C ALA A 21 64.76 11.30 23.83
N SER A 22 64.76 12.18 24.87
CA SER A 22 64.81 12.03 26.35
C SER A 22 64.52 13.36 27.11
N VAL A 23 63.92 13.27 28.32
CA VAL A 23 64.12 14.13 29.52
C VAL A 23 63.65 15.62 29.55
N LEU A 24 62.70 15.91 30.48
CA LEU A 24 62.47 17.11 31.36
C LEU A 24 62.58 18.56 30.77
N LEU A 25 61.84 19.61 31.17
CA LEU A 25 60.76 19.92 32.15
C LEU A 25 60.00 21.18 31.55
N VAL A 26 59.00 21.90 32.08
CA VAL A 26 58.33 22.09 33.39
C VAL A 26 56.83 22.35 33.17
N SER A 27 56.00 22.23 34.21
CA SER A 27 54.54 22.47 34.20
C SER A 27 54.11 23.92 34.48
N LEU A 28 53.20 24.47 33.67
CA LEU A 28 51.94 25.11 34.14
C LEU A 28 51.07 25.62 32.97
N LEU A 29 50.21 24.76 32.43
CA LEU A 29 48.89 25.15 31.87
C LEU A 29 48.00 23.90 31.81
N THR A 30 46.71 24.07 32.09
CA THR A 30 45.77 22.95 32.26
C THR A 30 45.30 22.35 30.93
N SER A 31 45.44 21.03 30.82
CA SER A 31 44.53 20.14 30.07
C SER A 31 44.04 20.63 28.69
N VAL A 32 44.93 20.69 27.70
CA VAL A 32 44.56 20.44 26.31
C VAL A 32 45.30 19.18 25.84
N ALA A 33 44.87 18.03 26.37
CA ALA A 33 45.10 16.76 25.67
C ALA A 33 44.46 16.88 24.28
N GLN A 34 45.12 16.34 23.24
CA GLN A 34 44.65 16.49 21.87
C GLN A 34 43.33 15.75 21.66
N ALA A 35 42.23 16.47 21.81
CA ALA A 35 40.93 16.05 21.30
C ALA A 35 41.07 15.85 19.78
N GLY A 36 40.79 14.64 19.31
CA GLY A 36 40.57 14.39 17.88
C GLY A 36 39.37 15.20 17.39
N SER A 37 39.12 15.18 16.08
CA SER A 37 37.90 15.82 15.58
C SER A 37 36.67 15.15 16.19
N LEU A 38 35.56 15.90 16.28
CA LEU A 38 34.26 15.33 16.62
C LEU A 38 33.83 14.20 15.66
N LEU A 39 34.42 14.15 14.46
CA LEU A 39 34.25 13.06 13.49
C LEU A 39 35.15 11.84 13.79
N ASP A 40 36.34 12.03 14.35
CA ASP A 40 37.19 10.92 14.85
C ASP A 40 36.51 10.20 16.02
N GLU A 41 35.82 10.96 16.87
CA GLU A 41 34.95 10.41 17.91
C GLU A 41 33.83 9.51 17.39
N MET A 42 33.42 9.65 16.12
CA MET A 42 32.42 8.78 15.49
C MET A 42 32.99 7.46 14.96
N GLN A 43 34.32 7.27 15.00
CA GLN A 43 34.93 6.02 14.55
C GLN A 43 34.56 4.86 15.49
N VAL A 44 34.08 3.77 14.91
CA VAL A 44 33.74 2.52 15.61
C VAL A 44 34.95 1.58 15.58
N ALA A 45 35.33 1.03 16.73
CA ALA A 45 36.39 0.02 16.77
C ALA A 45 35.93 -1.32 16.17
N ASP A 46 36.75 -1.88 15.28
CA ASP A 46 36.68 -3.30 14.92
C ASP A 46 37.26 -4.13 16.06
N THR A 47 36.40 -4.88 16.76
CA THR A 47 36.77 -5.78 17.87
C THR A 47 36.73 -7.25 17.44
N CYS A 48 36.36 -7.54 16.19
CA CYS A 48 36.37 -8.89 15.63
C CYS A 48 37.75 -9.28 15.09
N GLY A 49 38.51 -8.30 14.57
CA GLY A 49 39.86 -8.49 14.06
C GLY A 49 40.00 -9.61 13.02
N THR A 50 41.07 -10.39 13.16
CA THR A 50 41.29 -11.69 12.51
C THR A 50 40.53 -12.83 13.20
N ASP A 51 40.44 -12.76 14.52
CA ASP A 51 40.09 -13.85 15.44
C ASP A 51 38.67 -14.38 15.21
N TYR A 52 37.76 -13.55 14.70
CA TYR A 52 36.42 -13.97 14.30
C TYR A 52 36.45 -15.17 13.33
N ALA A 53 37.41 -15.26 12.42
CA ALA A 53 37.54 -16.40 11.51
C ALA A 53 37.90 -17.71 12.23
N ASP A 54 38.73 -17.63 13.27
CA ASP A 54 39.19 -18.80 14.03
C ASP A 54 38.13 -19.24 15.04
N LYS A 55 37.42 -18.29 15.66
CA LYS A 55 36.22 -18.57 16.48
C LYS A 55 35.09 -19.18 15.65
N LEU A 56 34.93 -18.75 14.38
CA LEU A 56 33.98 -19.36 13.44
C LEU A 56 34.43 -20.78 13.05
N ALA A 57 35.72 -21.01 12.85
CA ALA A 57 36.27 -22.34 12.52
C ALA A 57 36.05 -23.39 13.61
N SER A 58 36.14 -22.98 14.89
CA SER A 58 35.79 -23.84 16.05
C SER A 58 34.32 -23.77 16.47
N CYS A 59 33.52 -22.92 15.81
CA CYS A 59 32.20 -22.45 16.25
C CYS A 59 32.13 -22.12 17.76
N SER A 60 33.20 -21.54 18.31
CA SER A 60 33.24 -21.16 19.73
C SER A 60 32.40 -19.91 19.97
N VAL A 61 31.64 -19.92 21.08
CA VAL A 61 30.80 -18.78 21.48
C VAL A 61 31.66 -17.51 21.56
N PHE A 62 31.27 -16.51 20.78
CA PHE A 62 32.03 -15.28 20.59
C PHE A 62 31.07 -14.16 20.14
N THR A 63 31.35 -12.91 20.49
CA THR A 63 30.62 -11.75 19.97
C THR A 63 31.56 -10.57 19.87
N CYS A 64 31.46 -9.84 18.77
CA CYS A 64 32.35 -8.74 18.41
C CYS A 64 31.63 -7.71 17.53
N SER A 65 32.29 -6.58 17.27
CA SER A 65 31.75 -5.44 16.54
C SER A 65 32.65 -5.05 15.36
N LYS A 66 32.04 -4.56 14.27
CA LYS A 66 32.71 -3.85 13.17
C LYS A 66 31.99 -2.54 12.84
N PRO A 67 32.64 -1.57 12.16
CA PRO A 67 31.94 -0.48 11.50
C PRO A 67 30.91 -1.02 10.49
N SER A 68 29.70 -0.46 10.50
CA SER A 68 28.64 -0.86 9.58
C SER A 68 28.97 -0.49 8.13
N PRO A 69 28.60 -1.31 7.12
CA PRO A 69 28.88 -1.01 5.71
C PRO A 69 28.38 0.36 5.23
N MET A 70 27.28 0.89 5.81
CA MET A 70 26.81 2.24 5.49
C MET A 70 27.79 3.34 5.93
N ALA A 71 28.57 3.12 7.00
CA ALA A 71 29.63 4.04 7.42
C ALA A 71 30.85 3.98 6.49
N MET A 72 31.14 2.81 5.90
CA MET A 72 32.18 2.68 4.86
C MET A 72 31.80 3.42 3.57
N MET A 73 30.51 3.47 3.21
CA MET A 73 30.05 4.28 2.06
C MET A 73 30.23 5.79 2.25
N SER A 74 30.34 6.28 3.49
CA SER A 74 30.68 7.66 3.83
C SER A 74 32.19 7.94 3.96
N GLY A 75 33.05 7.02 3.49
CA GLY A 75 34.51 7.12 3.61
C GLY A 75 35.08 8.46 3.09
N PHE A 76 35.43 9.35 4.02
CA PHE A 76 36.12 10.59 3.71
C PHE A 76 37.56 10.27 3.26
N PRO A 77 38.06 10.93 2.19
CA PRO A 77 39.42 10.69 1.74
C PRO A 77 40.40 11.12 2.83
N SER A 78 41.35 10.25 3.16
CA SER A 78 42.43 10.55 4.10
C SER A 78 43.19 11.81 3.68
N GLU A 79 43.89 12.49 4.59
CA GLU A 79 44.60 13.73 4.24
C GLU A 79 45.65 13.52 3.11
N LYS A 80 46.21 12.30 3.01
CA LYS A 80 47.12 11.86 1.94
C LYS A 80 46.43 11.68 0.59
N GLU A 81 45.14 11.37 0.56
CA GLU A 81 44.31 11.36 -0.65
C GLU A 81 43.74 12.74 -0.97
N LEU A 82 43.34 13.51 0.04
CA LEU A 82 42.88 14.89 -0.11
C LEU A 82 43.96 15.73 -0.78
N LYS A 83 45.23 15.60 -0.34
CA LYS A 83 46.39 16.25 -0.98
C LYS A 83 46.64 15.84 -2.44
N LYS A 84 46.08 14.72 -2.92
CA LYS A 84 46.10 14.29 -4.33
C LYS A 84 44.92 14.82 -5.16
N MET A 85 43.93 15.49 -4.55
CA MET A 85 42.76 16.02 -5.27
C MET A 85 42.97 17.49 -5.69
N PRO A 86 42.32 17.96 -6.78
CA PRO A 86 42.33 19.37 -7.17
C PRO A 86 41.86 20.29 -6.05
N LEU A 87 42.48 21.47 -5.90
CA LEU A 87 42.31 22.36 -4.75
C LEU A 87 40.83 22.70 -4.45
N ALA A 88 40.03 22.98 -5.47
CA ALA A 88 38.59 23.25 -5.33
C ALA A 88 37.80 22.05 -4.77
N LYS A 89 38.19 20.81 -5.12
CA LYS A 89 37.60 19.59 -4.55
C LYS A 89 38.03 19.41 -3.10
N GLN A 90 39.30 19.68 -2.76
CA GLN A 90 39.76 19.67 -1.38
C GLN A 90 38.97 20.64 -0.52
N GLN A 91 38.78 21.88 -0.98
CA GLN A 91 38.07 22.91 -0.22
C GLN A 91 36.59 22.57 -0.05
N LYS A 92 35.94 22.02 -1.07
CA LYS A 92 34.56 21.55 -0.96
C LYS A 92 34.40 20.44 0.09
N ILE A 93 35.40 19.56 0.22
CA ILE A 93 35.43 18.51 1.25
C ILE A 93 35.71 19.12 2.63
N ARG A 94 36.70 20.01 2.79
CA ARG A 94 36.98 20.69 4.07
C ARG A 94 35.77 21.48 4.59
N ASN A 95 35.09 22.23 3.73
CA ASN A 95 33.86 22.95 4.08
C ASN A 95 32.73 21.99 4.51
N TYR A 96 32.63 20.81 3.90
CA TYR A 96 31.65 19.78 4.30
C TYR A 96 31.99 19.17 5.67
N MET A 97 33.26 18.88 5.94
CA MET A 97 33.72 18.35 7.24
C MET A 97 33.43 19.34 8.38
N ALA A 98 33.80 20.62 8.22
CA ALA A 98 33.57 21.65 9.23
C ALA A 98 32.06 21.86 9.52
N GLU A 99 31.20 21.77 8.50
CA GLU A 99 29.74 21.86 8.67
C GLU A 99 29.14 20.57 9.28
N ALA A 100 29.80 19.42 9.16
CA ALA A 100 29.44 18.18 9.85
C ALA A 100 29.88 18.21 11.33
N GLU A 101 31.10 18.67 11.62
CA GLU A 101 31.60 18.91 12.99
C GLU A 101 30.71 19.90 13.73
N LYS A 102 30.38 21.03 13.11
CA LYS A 102 29.46 22.04 13.67
C LYS A 102 28.07 21.46 13.99
N LYS A 103 27.59 20.51 13.18
CA LYS A 103 26.32 19.81 13.44
C LYS A 103 26.44 18.80 14.58
N LEU A 104 27.55 18.10 14.71
CA LEU A 104 27.75 17.17 15.83
C LEU A 104 27.96 17.91 17.15
N ALA A 105 28.70 19.03 17.14
CA ALA A 105 28.87 19.93 18.29
C ALA A 105 27.54 20.51 18.81
N ALA A 106 26.51 20.59 17.94
CA ALA A 106 25.17 21.06 18.29
C ALA A 106 24.20 19.93 18.74
N MET A 107 24.68 18.69 18.89
CA MET A 107 23.88 17.57 19.38
C MET A 107 24.11 17.29 20.87
N SER A 108 23.08 16.78 21.56
CA SER A 108 23.26 16.26 22.92
C SER A 108 24.12 14.98 22.91
N PRO A 109 24.89 14.70 23.97
CA PRO A 109 25.69 13.47 24.07
C PRO A 109 24.88 12.19 23.83
N GLU A 110 23.61 12.18 24.26
CA GLU A 110 22.65 11.10 24.01
C GLU A 110 22.39 10.86 22.51
N LYS A 111 22.22 11.94 21.72
CA LYS A 111 22.02 11.85 20.26
C LYS A 111 23.28 11.38 19.56
N ILE A 112 24.45 11.85 20.01
CA ILE A 112 25.75 11.41 19.50
C ILE A 112 25.94 9.92 19.80
N ALA A 113 25.72 9.47 21.04
CA ALA A 113 25.79 8.07 21.43
C ALA A 113 24.78 7.19 20.66
N ALA A 114 23.53 7.64 20.53
CA ALA A 114 22.51 6.97 19.74
C ALA A 114 22.84 6.89 18.24
N MET A 115 23.60 7.85 17.69
CA MET A 115 24.14 7.80 16.33
C MET A 115 25.33 6.85 16.20
N LYS A 116 26.31 6.89 17.12
CA LYS A 116 27.43 5.92 17.16
C LYS A 116 26.89 4.49 17.21
N ALA A 117 25.85 4.23 18.02
CA ALA A 117 25.17 2.93 18.10
C ALA A 117 24.48 2.47 16.80
N LYS A 118 24.25 3.35 15.81
CA LYS A 118 23.74 2.94 14.47
C LYS A 118 24.85 2.65 13.47
N MET A 119 26.10 2.99 13.78
CA MET A 119 27.26 2.82 12.91
C MET A 119 28.05 1.54 13.23
N VAL A 120 27.55 0.72 14.16
CA VAL A 120 28.11 -0.59 14.53
C VAL A 120 27.32 -1.70 13.85
N SER A 121 28.01 -2.69 13.29
CA SER A 121 27.45 -4.03 13.06
C SER A 121 27.98 -4.98 14.14
N ILE A 122 27.09 -5.78 14.74
CA ILE A 122 27.44 -6.76 15.78
C ILE A 122 27.40 -8.16 15.14
N LEU A 123 28.45 -8.95 15.34
CA LEU A 123 28.57 -10.33 14.86
C LEU A 123 28.70 -11.26 16.06
N SER A 124 27.86 -12.29 16.11
CA SER A 124 27.80 -13.30 17.18
C SER A 124 27.90 -14.71 16.62
N ILE A 125 28.63 -15.56 17.33
CA ILE A 125 28.69 -17.01 17.15
C ILE A 125 28.10 -17.61 18.42
N ASN A 126 27.10 -18.47 18.28
CA ASN A 126 26.25 -18.92 19.38
C ASN A 126 26.52 -20.39 19.79
N GLY A 127 27.50 -21.05 19.15
CA GLY A 127 27.80 -22.47 19.34
C GLY A 127 27.16 -23.36 18.26
N PHE A 128 27.27 -24.68 18.44
CA PHE A 128 26.58 -25.66 17.60
C PHE A 128 25.15 -25.88 18.09
N ASP A 129 24.22 -26.15 17.16
CA ASP A 129 22.90 -26.71 17.50
C ASP A 129 22.94 -28.24 17.68
N ASP A 130 21.81 -28.81 18.12
CA ASP A 130 21.64 -30.26 18.33
C ASP A 130 21.85 -31.11 17.06
N ARG A 131 21.96 -30.48 15.89
CA ARG A 131 22.22 -31.10 14.59
C ARG A 131 23.68 -30.90 14.12
N GLY A 132 24.53 -30.34 14.97
CA GLY A 132 25.94 -30.07 14.69
C GLY A 132 26.19 -28.97 13.67
N ARG A 133 25.25 -28.03 13.48
CA ARG A 133 25.38 -26.85 12.61
C ARG A 133 25.80 -25.64 13.42
N CYS A 134 26.70 -24.83 12.87
CA CYS A 134 27.19 -23.66 13.58
C CYS A 134 26.17 -22.51 13.53
N GLN A 135 25.75 -22.03 14.69
CA GLN A 135 24.77 -20.96 14.84
C GLN A 135 25.47 -19.59 14.88
N THR A 136 25.08 -18.68 13.99
CA THR A 136 25.62 -17.30 13.97
C THR A 136 24.49 -16.28 13.85
N SER A 137 24.65 -15.11 14.48
CA SER A 137 23.74 -13.98 14.30
C SER A 137 24.53 -12.71 13.95
N THR A 138 24.01 -11.88 13.06
CA THR A 138 24.61 -10.59 12.68
C THR A 138 23.56 -9.49 12.68
N ILE A 139 23.78 -8.42 13.44
CA ILE A 139 22.98 -7.19 13.41
C ILE A 139 23.75 -6.20 12.54
N ALA A 140 23.32 -5.98 11.30
CA ALA A 140 24.03 -5.13 10.34
C ALA A 140 23.76 -3.63 10.57
N ILE A 141 22.51 -3.30 10.93
CA ILE A 141 22.01 -1.96 11.27
C ILE A 141 20.92 -2.09 12.35
N PRO A 142 20.60 -1.03 13.12
CA PRO A 142 19.53 -1.08 14.12
C PRO A 142 18.18 -1.46 13.51
N GLY A 143 17.58 -2.54 14.01
CA GLY A 143 16.28 -3.04 13.57
C GLY A 143 16.35 -4.27 12.66
N GLN A 144 17.50 -4.58 12.05
CA GLN A 144 17.67 -5.74 11.16
C GLN A 144 18.77 -6.70 11.66
N ARG A 145 18.49 -8.00 11.54
CA ARG A 145 19.36 -9.12 11.96
C ARG A 145 19.43 -10.15 10.84
N MET A 146 20.46 -10.98 10.83
CA MET A 146 20.57 -12.19 10.02
C MET A 146 20.99 -13.33 10.94
N ASP A 147 20.22 -14.42 10.98
CA ASP A 147 20.56 -15.63 11.73
C ASP A 147 20.86 -16.76 10.76
N CYS A 148 21.88 -17.57 11.07
CA CYS A 148 22.30 -18.68 10.22
C CYS A 148 22.62 -19.95 11.01
N ALA A 149 22.33 -21.10 10.40
CA ALA A 149 22.57 -22.44 10.92
C ALA A 149 23.41 -23.25 9.91
N LEU A 150 24.73 -23.02 9.96
CA LEU A 150 25.69 -23.36 8.90
C LEU A 150 26.12 -24.83 8.94
N ASP A 151 26.07 -25.52 7.79
CA ASP A 151 26.65 -26.86 7.65
C ASP A 151 28.20 -26.84 7.62
N LYS A 152 28.86 -27.98 7.89
CA LYS A 152 30.34 -28.05 7.90
C LYS A 152 30.99 -27.64 6.56
N PRO A 153 30.50 -28.08 5.38
CA PRO A 153 31.00 -27.61 4.07
C PRO A 153 30.93 -26.09 3.86
N LEU A 154 29.87 -25.43 4.29
CA LEU A 154 29.68 -23.99 4.10
C LEU A 154 30.38 -23.17 5.18
N LEU A 155 30.39 -23.64 6.42
CA LEU A 155 31.18 -23.07 7.52
C LEU A 155 32.65 -22.95 7.12
N LYS A 156 33.23 -24.01 6.51
CA LYS A 156 34.60 -23.95 6.00
C LYS A 156 34.79 -22.85 4.94
N GLN A 157 33.90 -22.75 3.97
CA GLN A 157 33.97 -21.71 2.92
C GLN A 157 33.84 -20.29 3.50
N LEU A 158 32.99 -20.10 4.51
CA LEU A 158 32.83 -18.84 5.23
C LEU A 158 34.08 -18.47 6.03
N VAL A 159 34.71 -19.44 6.70
CA VAL A 159 36.00 -19.26 7.40
C VAL A 159 37.10 -18.87 6.42
N ASP A 160 37.25 -19.61 5.31
CA ASP A 160 38.29 -19.35 4.31
C ASP A 160 38.09 -17.97 3.64
N TYR A 161 36.84 -17.61 3.31
CA TYR A 161 36.48 -16.27 2.83
C TYR A 161 36.76 -15.18 3.88
N THR A 162 36.47 -15.42 5.16
CA THR A 162 36.70 -14.45 6.24
C THR A 162 38.19 -14.21 6.47
N ARG A 163 39.03 -15.26 6.47
CA ARG A 163 40.48 -15.11 6.55
C ARG A 163 41.04 -14.32 5.37
N LEU A 164 40.61 -14.63 4.15
CA LEU A 164 41.05 -13.92 2.94
C LEU A 164 40.62 -12.45 2.94
N SER A 165 39.35 -12.15 3.23
CA SER A 165 38.83 -10.78 3.27
C SER A 165 39.35 -9.94 4.45
N ALA A 166 39.74 -10.56 5.57
CA ALA A 166 40.36 -9.86 6.69
C ALA A 166 41.84 -9.47 6.43
N GLY A 167 42.53 -10.19 5.54
CA GLY A 167 43.92 -9.93 5.16
C GLY A 167 44.11 -9.14 3.86
N ALA A 168 43.03 -8.84 3.13
CA ALA A 168 43.11 -8.34 1.76
C ALA A 168 43.40 -6.84 1.64
N GLU A 169 44.17 -6.46 0.62
CA GLU A 169 44.42 -5.05 0.29
C GLU A 169 43.33 -4.47 -0.64
N HIS A 170 42.77 -5.32 -1.51
CA HIS A 170 41.82 -4.94 -2.56
C HIS A 170 40.66 -5.93 -2.64
N ILE A 171 39.45 -5.45 -2.35
CA ILE A 171 38.20 -6.19 -2.56
C ILE A 171 37.34 -5.46 -3.60
N GLN A 172 36.94 -6.14 -4.67
CA GLN A 172 35.96 -5.64 -5.65
C GLN A 172 34.76 -6.58 -5.71
N ILE A 173 33.60 -6.12 -5.23
CA ILE A 173 32.34 -6.82 -5.38
C ILE A 173 31.82 -6.64 -6.81
N LYS A 174 31.46 -7.73 -7.50
CA LYS A 174 30.79 -7.72 -8.79
C LYS A 174 29.50 -8.52 -8.69
N SER A 175 28.37 -7.82 -8.69
CA SER A 175 27.04 -8.43 -8.82
C SER A 175 26.54 -8.34 -10.26
N GLU A 176 25.88 -9.40 -10.73
CA GLU A 176 25.10 -9.42 -11.96
C GLU A 176 23.75 -10.07 -11.68
N SER A 177 22.66 -9.43 -12.09
CA SER A 177 21.29 -9.87 -11.79
C SER A 177 20.55 -10.25 -13.06
N HIS A 178 20.12 -11.51 -13.14
CA HIS A 178 19.42 -12.09 -14.28
C HIS A 178 18.02 -12.54 -13.86
N LEU A 179 17.07 -12.52 -14.80
CA LEU A 179 15.73 -13.11 -14.59
C LEU A 179 15.77 -14.59 -14.97
N VAL A 180 15.57 -15.47 -13.99
CA VAL A 180 15.46 -16.93 -14.19
C VAL A 180 14.08 -17.36 -13.69
N ASN A 181 13.26 -17.91 -14.59
CA ASN A 181 11.88 -18.34 -14.31
C ASN A 181 11.03 -17.26 -13.59
N GLY A 182 11.29 -15.98 -13.86
CA GLY A 182 10.61 -14.84 -13.25
C GLY A 182 11.16 -14.39 -11.88
N LYS A 183 12.05 -15.16 -11.22
CA LYS A 183 12.78 -14.69 -10.03
C LYS A 183 14.02 -13.91 -10.48
N MET A 184 14.30 -12.79 -9.80
CA MET A 184 15.56 -12.07 -9.93
C MET A 184 16.66 -12.88 -9.21
N VAL A 185 17.57 -13.46 -9.97
CA VAL A 185 18.74 -14.19 -9.47
C VAL A 185 19.96 -13.28 -9.58
N THR A 186 20.44 -12.79 -8.43
CA THR A 186 21.69 -12.03 -8.35
C THR A 186 22.85 -12.98 -8.04
N THR A 187 23.73 -13.16 -9.01
CA THR A 187 25.05 -13.78 -8.84
C THR A 187 26.01 -12.72 -8.30
N GLN A 188 26.74 -13.03 -7.23
CA GLN A 188 27.78 -12.15 -6.69
C GLN A 188 29.14 -12.86 -6.70
N VAL A 189 30.10 -12.23 -7.38
CA VAL A 189 31.50 -12.65 -7.44
C VAL A 189 32.35 -11.55 -6.82
N ASP A 190 33.03 -11.90 -5.73
CA ASP A 190 33.94 -11.00 -5.04
C ASP A 190 35.36 -11.29 -5.52
N VAL A 191 36.08 -10.24 -5.91
CA VAL A 191 37.48 -10.34 -6.34
C VAL A 191 38.36 -9.81 -5.22
N ILE A 192 39.01 -10.74 -4.51
CA ILE A 192 39.90 -10.46 -3.38
C ILE A 192 41.33 -10.59 -3.86
N ASP A 193 42.09 -9.50 -3.85
CA ASP A 193 43.46 -9.37 -4.37
C ASP A 193 43.68 -10.04 -5.75
N GLY A 194 42.72 -9.79 -6.65
CA GLY A 194 42.71 -10.32 -8.02
C GLY A 194 42.08 -11.71 -8.16
N LYS A 195 41.94 -12.49 -7.07
CA LYS A 195 41.30 -13.80 -7.08
C LYS A 195 39.77 -13.66 -7.01
N ALA A 196 39.10 -14.03 -8.09
CA ALA A 196 37.64 -14.08 -8.14
C ALA A 196 37.10 -15.31 -7.38
N MET A 197 36.03 -15.13 -6.58
CA MET A 197 35.33 -16.18 -5.86
C MET A 197 33.84 -15.87 -5.68
N SER A 198 33.01 -16.91 -5.54
CA SER A 198 31.59 -16.75 -5.19
C SER A 198 31.45 -16.30 -3.74
N ASN A 199 30.51 -15.41 -3.43
CA ASN A 199 30.24 -14.99 -2.06
C ASN A 199 29.54 -16.12 -1.25
N PRO A 200 30.14 -16.65 -0.17
CA PRO A 200 29.55 -17.78 0.56
C PRO A 200 28.39 -17.37 1.48
N TRP A 201 28.28 -16.11 1.90
CA TRP A 201 27.08 -15.63 2.63
C TRP A 201 25.86 -15.60 1.71
N LYS A 202 26.02 -15.20 0.45
CA LYS A 202 24.98 -15.33 -0.57
C LYS A 202 24.59 -16.79 -0.81
N GLN A 203 25.56 -17.70 -0.84
CA GLN A 203 25.28 -19.14 -0.91
C GLN A 203 24.54 -19.68 0.33
N ALA A 204 24.78 -19.12 1.52
CA ALA A 204 24.05 -19.49 2.73
C ALA A 204 22.57 -19.09 2.68
N LEU A 205 22.28 -17.91 2.14
CA LEU A 205 20.91 -17.44 1.87
C LEU A 205 20.24 -18.31 0.78
N ASP A 206 20.93 -18.58 -0.33
CA ASP A 206 20.42 -19.41 -1.43
C ASP A 206 20.15 -20.89 -1.05
N LYS A 207 20.73 -21.36 0.06
CA LYS A 207 20.52 -22.69 0.64
C LYS A 207 19.52 -22.70 1.81
N GLU A 208 18.88 -21.58 2.12
CA GLU A 208 18.00 -21.40 3.30
C GLU A 208 18.72 -21.71 4.64
N GLN A 209 20.06 -21.61 4.66
CA GLN A 209 20.89 -21.76 5.87
C GLN A 209 21.11 -20.44 6.61
N CYS A 210 20.81 -19.30 5.98
CA CYS A 210 20.67 -18.00 6.61
C CYS A 210 19.26 -17.45 6.35
N GLN A 211 18.72 -16.72 7.33
CA GLN A 211 17.49 -15.92 7.21
C GLN A 211 17.75 -14.50 7.71
N PHE A 212 17.21 -13.49 7.02
CA PHE A 212 17.14 -12.13 7.56
C PHE A 212 15.93 -12.02 8.50
N LEU A 213 15.99 -11.10 9.47
CA LEU A 213 14.90 -10.76 10.38
C LEU A 213 14.84 -9.25 10.60
N GLU A 214 13.64 -8.75 10.86
CA GLU A 214 13.38 -7.35 11.23
C GLU A 214 12.59 -7.27 12.53
N LYS A 215 12.69 -6.15 13.26
CA LYS A 215 11.82 -5.89 14.42
C LYS A 215 10.46 -5.37 13.99
N ASN A 216 9.40 -6.06 14.42
CA ASN A 216 8.02 -5.57 14.27
C ASN A 216 7.72 -4.41 15.25
N SER A 217 6.51 -3.85 15.18
CA SER A 217 6.05 -2.75 16.03
C SER A 217 5.97 -3.08 17.53
N ALA A 218 5.98 -4.36 17.91
CA ALA A 218 6.09 -4.84 19.29
C ALA A 218 7.54 -5.15 19.71
N GLY A 219 8.53 -4.84 18.86
CA GLY A 219 9.96 -5.04 19.11
C GLY A 219 10.46 -6.49 18.93
N ALA A 220 9.57 -7.42 18.57
CA ALA A 220 9.90 -8.83 18.34
C ALA A 220 10.53 -9.05 16.95
N TRP A 221 11.49 -9.96 16.87
CA TRP A 221 12.17 -10.31 15.63
C TRP A 221 11.30 -11.25 14.79
N ILE A 222 11.02 -10.88 13.55
CA ILE A 222 10.25 -11.67 12.57
C ILE A 222 11.08 -11.94 11.31
N ALA A 223 10.95 -13.14 10.73
CA ALA A 223 11.75 -13.54 9.57
C ALA A 223 11.32 -12.79 8.30
N LEU A 224 12.31 -12.17 7.64
CA LEU A 224 12.23 -11.62 6.29
C LEU A 224 12.47 -12.76 5.29
N ASN A 225 11.51 -13.67 5.16
CA ASN A 225 11.57 -14.70 4.13
C ASN A 225 11.55 -14.06 2.75
N GLU A 226 12.39 -14.49 1.80
CA GLU A 226 12.34 -13.97 0.42
C GLU A 226 10.99 -14.20 -0.27
N ASN A 227 10.17 -15.12 0.25
CA ASN A 227 8.81 -15.42 -0.20
C ASN A 227 7.70 -14.80 0.67
N SER A 228 8.02 -13.99 1.70
CA SER A 228 7.01 -13.26 2.48
C SER A 228 7.50 -11.89 2.97
N VAL A 229 7.29 -10.86 2.14
CA VAL A 229 7.34 -9.47 2.59
C VAL A 229 6.12 -9.22 3.51
N THR A 230 6.35 -9.22 4.82
CA THR A 230 5.34 -8.98 5.87
C THR A 230 4.94 -7.51 6.00
N THR A 231 4.71 -6.86 4.86
CA THR A 231 3.68 -5.83 4.74
C THR A 231 2.39 -6.33 5.40
N PRO A 232 1.67 -5.52 6.20
CA PRO A 232 0.39 -5.93 6.76
C PRO A 232 -0.63 -6.24 5.64
N LEU A 233 -0.86 -7.54 5.43
CA LEU A 233 -1.87 -8.13 4.54
C LEU A 233 -1.97 -7.49 3.14
N ALA A 234 -0.84 -7.42 2.43
CA ALA A 234 -0.89 -7.35 0.98
C ALA A 234 -1.43 -8.69 0.43
N LYS A 235 -2.60 -8.66 -0.24
CA LYS A 235 -3.08 -9.78 -1.08
C LYS A 235 -1.98 -10.18 -2.09
N PRO A 236 -1.95 -11.44 -2.58
CA PRO A 236 -0.98 -11.85 -3.60
C PRO A 236 -1.01 -10.90 -4.80
N ALA A 237 0.18 -10.56 -5.31
CA ALA A 237 0.35 -9.63 -6.42
C ALA A 237 -0.04 -10.29 -7.76
N THR A 238 -1.36 -10.44 -7.98
CA THR A 238 -1.93 -10.50 -9.33
C THR A 238 -1.33 -9.37 -10.18
N LYS A 239 -1.10 -9.57 -11.48
CA LYS A 239 -0.88 -8.44 -12.39
C LYS A 239 -2.14 -7.56 -12.41
N ILE A 240 -2.19 -6.53 -11.56
CA ILE A 240 -3.45 -5.77 -11.32
C ILE A 240 -3.79 -4.84 -12.50
N ILE A 241 -2.78 -4.40 -13.26
CA ILE A 241 -2.99 -3.53 -14.43
C ILE A 241 -3.32 -4.43 -15.63
N ALA A 242 -4.61 -4.47 -15.98
CA ALA A 242 -5.16 -5.37 -16.98
C ALA A 242 -4.39 -5.26 -18.32
N SER A 243 -3.98 -6.41 -18.87
CA SER A 243 -3.39 -6.49 -20.20
C SER A 243 -4.35 -5.92 -21.24
N ASN A 244 -3.81 -5.16 -22.20
CA ASN A 244 -4.57 -4.41 -23.21
C ASN A 244 -5.41 -3.23 -22.66
N SER A 245 -5.03 -2.66 -21.51
CA SER A 245 -5.58 -1.39 -21.03
C SER A 245 -4.98 -0.19 -21.79
N SER A 246 -5.76 0.90 -21.90
CA SER A 246 -5.34 2.17 -22.52
C SER A 246 -5.28 3.28 -21.46
N THR A 247 -4.10 3.89 -21.28
CA THR A 247 -3.86 4.95 -20.29
C THR A 247 -3.20 6.17 -20.93
N LEU A 248 -3.76 7.37 -20.70
CA LEU A 248 -3.23 8.62 -21.21
C LEU A 248 -2.87 9.55 -20.05
N PHE A 249 -1.57 9.74 -19.82
CA PHE A 249 -1.08 10.64 -18.79
C PHE A 249 -1.13 12.09 -19.28
N ILE A 250 -1.56 13.02 -18.42
CA ILE A 250 -1.44 14.46 -18.61
C ILE A 250 -0.59 14.99 -17.46
N ILE A 251 0.59 15.54 -17.75
CA ILE A 251 1.56 15.97 -16.73
C ILE A 251 1.75 17.48 -16.76
N ASP A 252 1.63 18.09 -15.58
CA ASP A 252 1.95 19.49 -15.35
C ASP A 252 3.46 19.77 -15.44
N ALA A 253 3.80 20.75 -16.26
CA ALA A 253 5.10 21.40 -16.30
C ALA A 253 4.94 22.93 -16.52
N SER A 254 3.90 23.48 -15.92
CA SER A 254 3.73 24.92 -15.71
C SER A 254 4.79 25.48 -14.74
N GLY A 255 4.84 26.79 -14.58
CA GLY A 255 5.87 27.45 -13.75
C GLY A 255 5.80 27.11 -12.26
N SER A 256 4.62 26.77 -11.71
CA SER A 256 4.43 26.42 -10.29
C SER A 256 5.12 25.11 -9.90
N MET A 257 5.34 24.21 -10.86
CA MET A 257 6.10 22.95 -10.66
C MET A 257 7.60 23.15 -10.32
N TRP A 258 8.12 24.38 -10.31
CA TRP A 258 9.42 24.71 -9.69
C TRP A 258 9.35 24.87 -8.16
N GLY A 259 8.16 25.05 -7.59
CA GLY A 259 7.92 25.05 -6.15
C GLY A 259 8.46 23.77 -5.51
N GLN A 260 8.91 23.88 -4.25
CA GLN A 260 9.61 22.79 -3.57
C GLN A 260 8.75 22.12 -2.50
N ILE A 261 8.91 20.81 -2.37
CA ILE A 261 8.46 20.01 -1.23
C ILE A 261 9.71 19.39 -0.62
N ASN A 262 9.94 19.60 0.68
CA ASN A 262 11.10 19.09 1.43
C ASN A 262 12.45 19.37 0.73
N GLY A 263 12.62 20.59 0.20
CA GLY A 263 13.84 21.03 -0.51
C GLY A 263 14.00 20.52 -1.95
N LYS A 264 12.99 19.84 -2.51
CA LYS A 264 13.03 19.24 -3.85
C LYS A 264 11.90 19.77 -4.74
N ALA A 265 12.23 20.22 -5.94
CA ALA A 265 11.26 20.78 -6.89
C ALA A 265 10.18 19.75 -7.30
N LYS A 266 8.92 20.18 -7.35
CA LYS A 266 7.77 19.32 -7.69
C LYS A 266 7.96 18.61 -9.05
N ILE A 267 8.45 19.30 -10.08
CA ILE A 267 8.74 18.70 -11.39
C ILE A 267 9.70 17.50 -11.30
N THR A 268 10.72 17.57 -10.44
CA THR A 268 11.69 16.48 -10.23
C THR A 268 11.03 15.28 -9.55
N ILE A 269 10.15 15.52 -8.57
CA ILE A 269 9.39 14.47 -7.89
C ILE A 269 8.42 13.79 -8.87
N ALA A 270 7.68 14.57 -9.67
CA ALA A 270 6.77 14.04 -10.68
C ALA A 270 7.49 13.17 -11.73
N LYS A 271 8.69 13.57 -12.18
CA LYS A 271 9.53 12.75 -13.07
C LYS A 271 9.91 11.41 -12.44
N GLU A 272 10.36 11.40 -11.19
CA GLU A 272 10.77 10.17 -10.49
C GLU A 272 9.59 9.23 -10.23
N VAL A 273 8.43 9.77 -9.86
CA VAL A 273 7.20 8.99 -9.67
C VAL A 273 6.74 8.39 -10.99
N MET A 274 6.66 9.18 -12.06
CA MET A 274 6.34 8.68 -13.39
C MET A 274 7.35 7.64 -13.89
N ALA A 275 8.64 7.77 -13.56
CA ALA A 275 9.65 6.79 -13.91
C ALA A 275 9.43 5.43 -13.23
N LYS A 276 9.04 5.42 -11.95
CA LYS A 276 8.66 4.19 -11.22
C LYS A 276 7.39 3.58 -11.83
N LEU A 277 6.33 4.37 -11.97
CA LEU A 277 5.01 3.88 -12.40
C LEU A 277 4.99 3.33 -13.82
N VAL A 278 5.68 3.97 -14.77
CA VAL A 278 5.73 3.50 -16.16
C VAL A 278 6.51 2.19 -16.29
N ALA A 279 7.45 1.91 -15.37
CA ALA A 279 8.13 0.61 -15.28
C ALA A 279 7.24 -0.51 -14.70
N GLU A 280 6.27 -0.17 -13.85
CA GLU A 280 5.32 -1.11 -13.22
C GLU A 280 4.18 -1.59 -14.16
N LEU A 281 4.02 -0.96 -15.34
CA LEU A 281 2.97 -1.32 -16.31
C LEU A 281 3.31 -2.61 -17.07
N ASP A 282 2.32 -3.24 -17.69
CA ASP A 282 2.56 -4.28 -18.70
C ASP A 282 2.91 -3.63 -20.06
N ASP A 283 3.71 -4.31 -20.91
CA ASP A 283 4.11 -3.78 -22.22
C ASP A 283 2.97 -3.81 -23.25
N ASN A 284 1.98 -4.68 -23.04
CA ASN A 284 0.75 -4.73 -23.82
C ASN A 284 -0.22 -3.55 -23.51
N ASN A 285 0.07 -2.75 -22.48
CA ASN A 285 -0.76 -1.59 -22.16
C ASN A 285 -0.45 -0.46 -23.15
N ARG A 286 -1.50 0.09 -23.77
CA ARG A 286 -1.38 1.27 -24.62
C ARG A 286 -1.20 2.49 -23.75
N ILE A 287 -0.05 3.14 -23.83
CA ILE A 287 0.24 4.34 -23.04
C ILE A 287 0.58 5.54 -23.92
N GLY A 288 0.10 6.71 -23.53
CA GLY A 288 0.42 8.00 -24.13
C GLY A 288 0.76 9.05 -23.08
N LEU A 289 1.39 10.13 -23.51
CA LEU A 289 1.79 11.25 -22.67
C LEU A 289 1.43 12.58 -23.35
N ILE A 290 0.67 13.40 -22.62
CA ILE A 290 0.50 14.82 -22.86
C ILE A 290 1.22 15.58 -21.75
N ALA A 291 1.85 16.70 -22.09
CA ALA A 291 2.36 17.66 -21.12
C ALA A 291 1.98 19.09 -21.52
N TYR A 292 1.81 19.96 -20.52
CA TYR A 292 1.53 21.38 -20.74
C TYR A 292 2.50 22.31 -20.01
N GLY A 293 2.64 23.53 -20.53
CA GLY A 293 3.54 24.56 -20.02
C GLY A 293 5.03 24.31 -20.25
N HIS A 294 5.43 23.15 -20.80
CA HIS A 294 6.80 22.67 -20.67
C HIS A 294 7.84 23.36 -21.59
N ARG A 295 7.42 24.27 -22.49
CA ARG A 295 8.28 24.91 -23.51
C ARG A 295 8.20 26.43 -23.53
N ARG A 296 7.02 27.03 -23.30
CA ARG A 296 6.74 28.46 -23.52
C ARG A 296 6.21 29.14 -22.25
N LYS A 297 6.86 30.23 -21.83
CA LYS A 297 6.43 31.01 -20.66
C LYS A 297 5.19 31.84 -21.03
N GLY A 298 4.17 31.81 -20.18
CA GLY A 298 2.94 32.61 -20.36
C GLY A 298 1.95 32.13 -21.42
N ASP A 299 2.35 31.23 -22.32
CA ASP A 299 1.52 30.79 -23.46
C ASP A 299 0.46 29.76 -23.03
N CYS A 300 -0.81 30.11 -23.24
CA CYS A 300 -1.95 29.25 -22.97
C CYS A 300 -2.13 28.11 -23.97
N ASN A 301 -1.44 28.15 -25.12
CA ASN A 301 -1.50 27.11 -26.15
C ASN A 301 -0.30 26.16 -26.07
N ASP A 302 0.47 26.18 -24.97
CA ASP A 302 1.58 25.26 -24.76
C ASP A 302 1.12 23.91 -24.18
N VAL A 303 0.47 23.13 -25.04
CA VAL A 303 0.11 21.73 -24.83
C VAL A 303 0.80 20.88 -25.91
N GLU A 304 1.26 19.68 -25.56
CA GLU A 304 1.85 18.75 -26.52
C GLU A 304 1.55 17.29 -26.17
N THR A 305 1.23 16.49 -27.19
CA THR A 305 1.24 15.03 -27.10
C THR A 305 2.66 14.55 -27.36
N LEU A 306 3.48 14.46 -26.31
CA LEU A 306 4.87 14.01 -26.38
C LEU A 306 4.99 12.54 -26.80
N VAL A 307 3.99 11.72 -26.46
CA VAL A 307 3.90 10.31 -26.89
C VAL A 307 2.44 9.99 -27.24
N PRO A 308 2.13 9.52 -28.48
CA PRO A 308 0.78 9.11 -28.86
C PRO A 308 0.34 7.85 -28.09
N LEU A 309 -0.97 7.58 -28.01
CA LEU A 309 -1.51 6.46 -27.23
C LEU A 309 -1.31 5.10 -27.95
N ALA A 310 -0.22 4.39 -27.69
CA ALA A 310 0.09 3.08 -28.31
C ALA A 310 0.80 2.10 -27.35
N ALA A 311 0.83 0.81 -27.69
CA ALA A 311 1.53 -0.23 -26.92
C ALA A 311 3.06 -0.10 -27.03
N ASN A 312 3.82 -0.82 -26.18
CA ASN A 312 5.29 -0.78 -26.12
C ASN A 312 5.91 0.61 -25.81
N ASN A 313 5.10 1.63 -25.50
CA ASN A 313 5.54 3.02 -25.38
C ASN A 313 6.33 3.36 -24.10
N LYS A 314 6.57 2.42 -23.18
CA LYS A 314 7.29 2.67 -21.92
C LYS A 314 8.58 3.48 -22.11
N SER A 315 9.44 3.03 -23.04
CA SER A 315 10.72 3.70 -23.30
C SER A 315 10.55 5.13 -23.86
N ALA A 316 9.51 5.38 -24.66
CA ALA A 316 9.20 6.70 -25.19
C ALA A 316 8.69 7.63 -24.08
N VAL A 317 7.74 7.17 -23.25
CA VAL A 317 7.20 7.95 -22.12
C VAL A 317 8.29 8.28 -21.11
N LEU A 318 9.15 7.31 -20.75
CA LEU A 318 10.27 7.54 -19.82
C LEU A 318 11.24 8.62 -20.34
N LYS A 319 11.62 8.59 -21.62
CA LYS A 319 12.48 9.60 -22.25
C LYS A 319 11.82 10.98 -22.26
N ALA A 320 10.55 11.05 -22.67
CA ALA A 320 9.79 12.29 -22.74
C ALA A 320 9.61 12.94 -21.37
N VAL A 321 9.28 12.15 -20.33
CA VAL A 321 9.19 12.63 -18.94
C VAL A 321 10.54 13.19 -18.47
N GLN A 322 11.66 12.51 -18.75
CA GLN A 322 12.99 12.96 -18.30
C GLN A 322 13.37 14.36 -18.81
N VAL A 323 12.95 14.73 -20.03
CA VAL A 323 13.29 16.03 -20.65
C VAL A 323 12.31 17.18 -20.34
N LEU A 324 11.19 16.94 -19.64
CA LEU A 324 10.24 17.99 -19.25
C LEU A 324 10.92 19.12 -18.45
N ASN A 325 10.48 20.36 -18.62
CA ASN A 325 10.96 21.51 -17.85
C ASN A 325 9.80 22.41 -17.44
N ALA A 326 9.77 22.85 -16.19
CA ALA A 326 8.69 23.70 -15.68
C ALA A 326 8.85 25.15 -16.19
N LYS A 327 7.85 25.72 -16.89
CA LYS A 327 8.03 27.04 -17.54
C LYS A 327 6.76 27.87 -17.82
N GLY A 328 5.65 27.22 -18.15
CA GLY A 328 4.48 27.88 -18.77
C GLY A 328 3.29 28.08 -17.86
N LYS A 329 2.11 28.22 -18.48
CA LYS A 329 0.80 28.25 -17.80
C LYS A 329 0.23 26.84 -17.61
N THR A 330 -0.96 26.77 -17.01
CA THR A 330 -1.68 25.54 -16.62
C THR A 330 -2.98 25.39 -17.44
N PRO A 331 -2.94 25.19 -18.78
CA PRO A 331 -4.12 25.09 -19.63
C PRO A 331 -4.77 23.69 -19.55
N LEU A 332 -5.38 23.38 -18.41
CA LEU A 332 -6.06 22.11 -18.14
C LEU A 332 -7.09 21.77 -19.22
N THR A 333 -7.90 22.74 -19.59
CA THR A 333 -9.03 22.61 -20.53
C THR A 333 -8.56 22.25 -21.94
N ARG A 334 -7.48 22.88 -22.44
CA ARG A 334 -6.90 22.51 -23.74
C ARG A 334 -6.25 21.13 -23.69
N SER A 335 -5.61 20.79 -22.57
CA SER A 335 -4.95 19.49 -22.36
C SER A 335 -5.96 18.34 -22.35
N LEU A 336 -7.10 18.53 -21.67
CA LEU A 336 -8.24 17.61 -21.74
C LEU A 336 -8.83 17.52 -23.15
N ASN A 337 -9.08 18.65 -23.82
CA ASN A 337 -9.59 18.64 -25.20
C ASN A 337 -8.65 17.91 -26.17
N GLN A 338 -7.33 18.00 -25.97
CA GLN A 338 -6.35 17.25 -26.76
C GLN A 338 -6.39 15.74 -26.44
N ALA A 339 -6.54 15.35 -25.17
CA ALA A 339 -6.75 13.96 -24.78
C ALA A 339 -8.04 13.37 -25.37
N LEU A 340 -9.17 14.07 -25.23
CA LEU A 340 -10.48 13.66 -25.72
C LEU A 340 -10.50 13.48 -27.24
N LYS A 341 -9.83 14.36 -28.00
CA LYS A 341 -9.68 14.23 -29.46
C LYS A 341 -8.87 13.00 -29.88
N ILE A 342 -7.92 12.54 -29.06
CA ILE A 342 -7.21 11.27 -29.29
C ILE A 342 -8.17 10.10 -29.06
N LEU A 343 -8.90 10.07 -27.93
CA LEU A 343 -9.82 8.97 -27.62
C LEU A 343 -10.98 8.84 -28.62
N GLN A 344 -11.52 9.97 -29.09
CA GLN A 344 -12.51 10.01 -30.16
C GLN A 344 -11.98 9.42 -31.47
N ARG A 345 -10.72 9.70 -31.83
CA ARG A 345 -10.07 9.17 -33.05
C ARG A 345 -9.82 7.68 -32.97
N GLU A 346 -9.27 7.20 -31.86
CA GLU A 346 -9.00 5.77 -31.63
C GLU A 346 -10.29 4.95 -31.44
N LYS A 347 -11.42 5.60 -31.11
CA LYS A 347 -12.70 4.97 -30.73
C LYS A 347 -12.60 4.01 -29.52
N GLN A 348 -11.51 4.10 -28.76
CA GLN A 348 -11.22 3.25 -27.60
C GLN A 348 -11.60 3.94 -26.28
N SER A 349 -11.98 3.12 -25.29
CA SER A 349 -12.07 3.58 -23.90
C SER A 349 -10.67 3.65 -23.28
N ALA A 350 -10.38 4.71 -22.53
CA ALA A 350 -9.10 4.86 -21.84
C ALA A 350 -9.24 5.52 -20.46
N THR A 351 -8.27 5.28 -19.59
CA THR A 351 -8.10 6.01 -18.33
C THR A 351 -7.17 7.20 -18.57
N ILE A 352 -7.68 8.42 -18.38
CA ILE A 352 -6.87 9.64 -18.34
C ILE A 352 -6.40 9.82 -16.90
N ILE A 353 -5.10 10.09 -16.72
CA ILE A 353 -4.51 10.39 -15.40
C ILE A 353 -3.83 11.76 -15.50
N LEU A 354 -4.49 12.77 -14.94
CA LEU A 354 -3.96 14.13 -14.83
C LEU A 354 -3.19 14.27 -13.51
N VAL A 355 -1.93 14.72 -13.57
CA VAL A 355 -1.15 15.15 -12.40
C VAL A 355 -0.94 16.66 -12.51
N SER A 356 -1.46 17.43 -11.55
CA SER A 356 -1.41 18.91 -11.55
C SER A 356 -1.02 19.49 -10.20
N ASP A 357 -0.32 20.62 -10.21
CA ASP A 357 0.04 21.40 -9.02
C ASP A 357 -0.63 22.77 -8.95
N GLY A 358 -1.53 23.06 -9.91
CA GLY A 358 -2.30 24.29 -9.99
C GLY A 358 -3.70 24.11 -10.57
N ILE A 359 -4.45 25.21 -10.59
CA ILE A 359 -5.75 25.35 -11.25
C ILE A 359 -5.59 25.93 -12.67
N GLU A 360 -6.64 25.82 -13.48
CA GLU A 360 -6.75 26.41 -14.82
C GLU A 360 -6.41 27.92 -14.81
N SER A 361 -5.34 28.30 -15.52
CA SER A 361 -4.83 29.69 -15.57
C SER A 361 -4.97 30.36 -16.95
N CYS A 362 -5.82 29.77 -17.80
CA CYS A 362 -6.11 30.22 -19.17
C CYS A 362 -7.60 30.50 -19.45
N GLY A 363 -8.42 30.70 -18.41
CA GLY A 363 -9.73 31.35 -18.52
C GLY A 363 -10.85 30.50 -19.14
N ALA A 364 -10.86 29.19 -18.86
CA ALA A 364 -11.91 28.27 -19.30
C ALA A 364 -12.37 27.38 -18.13
N ASP A 365 -13.46 26.62 -18.30
CA ASP A 365 -13.89 25.62 -17.31
C ASP A 365 -13.52 24.19 -17.76
N PRO A 366 -12.57 23.53 -17.06
CA PRO A 366 -12.20 22.16 -17.38
C PRO A 366 -13.21 21.13 -16.86
N CYS A 367 -14.02 21.44 -15.84
CA CYS A 367 -15.06 20.54 -15.34
C CYS A 367 -16.28 20.51 -16.28
N GLU A 368 -16.73 21.67 -16.78
CA GLU A 368 -17.75 21.75 -17.84
C GLU A 368 -17.31 20.95 -19.07
N THR A 369 -16.05 21.11 -19.47
CA THR A 369 -15.44 20.36 -20.60
C THR A 369 -15.54 18.84 -20.40
N VAL A 370 -15.29 18.32 -19.20
CA VAL A 370 -15.46 16.89 -18.88
C VAL A 370 -16.94 16.49 -18.97
N GLN A 371 -17.84 17.25 -18.37
CA GLN A 371 -19.28 16.96 -18.39
C GLN A 371 -19.85 16.94 -19.82
N ALA A 372 -19.44 17.90 -20.65
CA ALA A 372 -19.80 17.95 -22.06
C ALA A 372 -19.30 16.70 -22.80
N ALA A 373 -18.04 16.31 -22.61
CA ALA A 373 -17.47 15.12 -23.25
C ALA A 373 -18.20 13.81 -22.87
N LYS A 374 -18.66 13.68 -21.62
CA LYS A 374 -19.51 12.56 -21.19
C LYS A 374 -20.89 12.60 -21.84
N LYS A 375 -21.54 13.77 -21.89
CA LYS A 375 -22.84 13.97 -22.58
C LYS A 375 -22.75 13.63 -24.08
N TYR A 376 -21.61 13.93 -24.73
CA TYR A 376 -21.30 13.51 -26.10
C TYR A 376 -20.85 12.03 -26.23
N GLY A 377 -20.94 11.22 -25.18
CA GLY A 377 -20.71 9.78 -25.22
C GLY A 377 -19.25 9.34 -25.34
N VAL A 378 -18.27 10.24 -25.09
CA VAL A 378 -16.85 9.88 -25.14
C VAL A 378 -16.52 8.92 -23.99
N LYS A 379 -15.98 7.75 -24.32
CA LYS A 379 -15.68 6.69 -23.35
C LYS A 379 -14.30 6.93 -22.72
N PHE A 380 -14.30 7.42 -21.49
CA PHE A 380 -13.09 7.56 -20.68
C PHE A 380 -13.40 7.50 -19.19
N VAL A 381 -12.39 7.25 -18.39
CA VAL A 381 -12.33 7.60 -16.95
C VAL A 381 -11.32 8.72 -16.80
N LEU A 382 -11.57 9.74 -15.98
CA LEU A 382 -10.57 10.75 -15.63
C LEU A 382 -10.26 10.69 -14.12
N HIS A 383 -9.03 10.28 -13.80
CA HIS A 383 -8.43 10.47 -12.49
C HIS A 383 -7.60 11.75 -12.47
N THR A 384 -7.64 12.47 -11.34
CA THR A 384 -6.85 13.69 -11.14
C THR A 384 -6.07 13.59 -9.84
N VAL A 385 -4.78 13.88 -9.89
CA VAL A 385 -3.86 13.84 -8.74
C VAL A 385 -3.36 15.25 -8.48
N GLY A 386 -3.81 15.86 -7.37
CA GLY A 386 -3.41 17.20 -6.96
C GLY A 386 -2.15 17.16 -6.11
N PHE A 387 -1.07 17.79 -6.58
CA PHE A 387 0.27 17.65 -6.00
C PHE A 387 0.74 18.90 -5.25
N GLY A 388 0.67 18.87 -3.92
CA GLY A 388 0.99 20.01 -3.06
C GLY A 388 0.05 21.20 -3.31
N LEU A 389 -1.25 20.91 -3.41
CA LEU A 389 -2.35 21.88 -3.53
C LEU A 389 -3.03 22.11 -2.17
N SER A 390 -3.67 23.27 -1.98
CA SER A 390 -4.57 23.49 -0.84
C SER A 390 -5.96 22.91 -1.09
N LYS A 391 -6.75 22.71 -0.04
CA LYS A 391 -8.18 22.31 -0.13
C LYS A 391 -9.06 23.29 -0.91
N LYS A 392 -8.63 24.55 -1.10
CA LYS A 392 -9.36 25.52 -1.93
C LYS A 392 -9.11 25.29 -3.42
N ASP A 393 -7.91 24.81 -3.75
CA ASP A 393 -7.43 24.65 -5.12
C ASP A 393 -7.71 23.24 -5.66
N SER A 394 -7.90 22.25 -4.78
CA SER A 394 -8.27 20.88 -5.14
C SER A 394 -9.67 20.77 -5.76
N ALA A 395 -10.60 21.64 -5.36
CA ALA A 395 -12.02 21.59 -5.76
C ALA A 395 -12.27 21.55 -7.28
N GLN A 396 -11.43 22.20 -8.09
CA GLN A 396 -11.54 22.13 -9.55
C GLN A 396 -11.17 20.74 -10.09
N LEU A 397 -10.10 20.13 -9.56
CA LEU A 397 -9.66 18.78 -9.93
C LEU A 397 -10.66 17.72 -9.41
N GLU A 398 -11.22 17.92 -8.22
CA GLU A 398 -12.32 17.09 -7.67
C GLU A 398 -13.55 17.12 -8.59
N CYS A 399 -13.95 18.31 -9.06
CA CYS A 399 -15.03 18.47 -10.04
C CYS A 399 -14.73 17.70 -11.33
N MET A 400 -13.51 17.85 -11.87
CA MET A 400 -13.07 17.16 -13.10
C MET A 400 -13.07 15.64 -12.94
N ALA A 401 -12.58 15.07 -11.82
CA ALA A 401 -12.61 13.64 -11.59
C ALA A 401 -14.04 13.09 -11.43
N LYS A 402 -14.89 13.79 -10.66
CA LYS A 402 -16.28 13.42 -10.44
C LYS A 402 -17.10 13.46 -11.72
N ALA A 403 -16.94 14.51 -12.54
CA ALA A 403 -17.49 14.57 -13.89
C ALA A 403 -16.89 13.48 -14.81
N GLY A 404 -15.69 13.01 -14.48
CA GLY A 404 -14.91 12.03 -15.23
C GLY A 404 -15.27 10.56 -14.97
N ASP A 405 -16.25 10.26 -14.12
CA ASP A 405 -16.49 8.92 -13.53
C ASP A 405 -15.24 8.31 -12.84
N GLY A 406 -14.34 9.15 -12.32
CA GLY A 406 -13.11 8.76 -11.64
C GLY A 406 -13.00 9.31 -10.22
N GLU A 407 -11.81 9.16 -9.64
CA GLU A 407 -11.47 9.65 -8.29
C GLU A 407 -10.41 10.75 -8.34
N TYR A 408 -10.54 11.71 -7.41
CA TYR A 408 -9.50 12.68 -7.05
C TYR A 408 -8.55 12.07 -6.02
N PHE A 409 -7.28 12.46 -6.08
CA PHE A 409 -6.28 12.10 -5.07
C PHE A 409 -5.41 13.30 -4.70
N GLN A 410 -5.38 13.65 -3.41
CA GLN A 410 -4.34 14.54 -2.87
C GLN A 410 -2.99 13.79 -2.85
N ALA A 411 -1.90 14.53 -3.05
CA ALA A 411 -0.55 14.10 -2.74
C ALA A 411 0.28 15.28 -2.23
N ASN A 412 0.85 15.17 -1.04
CA ASN A 412 1.62 16.25 -0.39
C ASN A 412 3.14 16.02 -0.42
N ASN A 413 3.58 14.86 -0.90
CA ASN A 413 4.99 14.44 -1.01
C ASN A 413 5.18 13.35 -2.08
N ALA A 414 6.41 12.89 -2.27
CA ALA A 414 6.78 11.93 -3.31
C ALA A 414 6.10 10.55 -3.15
N ASP A 415 5.97 10.06 -1.92
CA ASP A 415 5.45 8.72 -1.65
C ASP A 415 3.91 8.70 -1.72
N GLU A 416 3.26 9.79 -1.29
CA GLU A 416 1.85 10.03 -1.57
C GLU A 416 1.58 10.16 -3.08
N LEU A 417 2.42 10.90 -3.83
CA LEU A 417 2.25 11.03 -5.27
C LEU A 417 2.37 9.67 -5.96
N LEU A 418 3.36 8.85 -5.57
CA LEU A 418 3.52 7.48 -6.05
C LEU A 418 2.30 6.61 -5.71
N LYS A 419 1.82 6.65 -4.46
CA LYS A 419 0.68 5.86 -3.97
C LYS A 419 -0.62 6.26 -4.67
N SER A 420 -0.90 7.56 -4.78
CA SER A 420 -2.10 8.13 -5.38
C SER A 420 -2.14 7.87 -6.89
N THR A 421 -1.05 8.08 -7.63
CA THR A 421 -1.01 7.79 -9.06
C THR A 421 -0.99 6.27 -9.35
N ARG A 422 -0.45 5.43 -8.46
CA ARG A 422 -0.63 3.96 -8.53
C ARG A 422 -2.08 3.53 -8.27
N LYS A 423 -2.80 4.21 -7.36
CA LYS A 423 -4.25 4.01 -7.13
C LYS A 423 -5.07 4.42 -8.36
N ALA A 424 -4.70 5.50 -9.05
CA ALA A 424 -5.29 5.93 -10.33
C ALA A 424 -5.04 4.97 -11.51
N LEU A 425 -4.07 4.07 -11.41
CA LEU A 425 -3.76 3.03 -12.42
C LEU A 425 -4.52 1.72 -12.20
N GLN A 426 -5.26 1.58 -11.10
CA GLN A 426 -6.09 0.40 -10.81
C GLN A 426 -7.29 0.37 -11.77
N PRO A 427 -7.59 -0.74 -12.47
CA PRO A 427 -8.80 -0.84 -13.29
C PRO A 427 -10.05 -0.74 -12.42
N MET A 428 -10.86 0.30 -12.60
CA MET A 428 -12.11 0.47 -11.84
C MET A 428 -13.03 -0.73 -12.03
N GLY A 429 -13.54 -1.25 -10.92
CA GLY A 429 -14.70 -2.13 -10.93
C GLY A 429 -15.98 -1.33 -11.08
N GLY A 430 -17.04 -1.78 -10.42
CA GLY A 430 -18.25 -1.00 -10.20
C GLY A 430 -19.37 -1.84 -9.59
N ILE A 431 -20.44 -1.17 -9.19
CA ILE A 431 -21.67 -1.81 -8.73
C ILE A 431 -22.84 -1.36 -9.60
N LYS A 432 -23.69 -2.32 -9.98
CA LYS A 432 -24.98 -2.12 -10.62
C LYS A 432 -26.07 -2.58 -9.66
N VAL A 433 -26.77 -1.63 -9.07
CA VAL A 433 -27.84 -1.88 -8.09
C VAL A 433 -29.20 -1.76 -8.77
N THR A 434 -30.13 -2.63 -8.41
CA THR A 434 -31.53 -2.62 -8.89
C THR A 434 -32.47 -2.79 -7.72
N ALA A 435 -33.31 -1.79 -7.43
CA ALA A 435 -34.37 -1.90 -6.45
C ALA A 435 -35.63 -2.53 -7.08
N LYS A 436 -36.31 -3.42 -6.35
CA LYS A 436 -37.63 -3.95 -6.72
C LYS A 436 -38.66 -3.69 -5.63
N VAL A 437 -39.86 -3.27 -6.04
CA VAL A 437 -41.03 -3.04 -5.19
C VAL A 437 -42.25 -3.67 -5.88
N ASN A 438 -42.94 -4.57 -5.20
CA ASN A 438 -44.01 -5.41 -5.73
C ASN A 438 -43.62 -6.10 -7.06
N GLY A 439 -42.38 -6.59 -7.14
CA GLY A 439 -41.78 -7.23 -8.31
C GLY A 439 -41.38 -6.28 -9.45
N LYS A 440 -41.88 -5.02 -9.47
CA LYS A 440 -41.51 -4.00 -10.46
C LYS A 440 -40.16 -3.39 -10.11
N VAL A 441 -39.33 -3.15 -11.12
CA VAL A 441 -38.06 -2.41 -10.98
C VAL A 441 -38.37 -0.92 -10.82
N THR A 442 -37.70 -0.25 -9.90
CA THR A 442 -37.95 1.16 -9.55
C THR A 442 -36.64 1.94 -9.39
N ASP A 443 -36.74 3.27 -9.44
CA ASP A 443 -35.64 4.19 -9.21
C ASP A 443 -35.07 4.03 -7.79
N VAL A 444 -33.78 4.32 -7.63
CA VAL A 444 -33.05 4.01 -6.40
C VAL A 444 -32.29 5.22 -5.89
N LEU A 445 -32.58 5.65 -4.66
CA LEU A 445 -31.67 6.48 -3.88
C LEU A 445 -30.53 5.57 -3.41
N LEU A 446 -29.34 5.81 -3.93
CA LEU A 446 -28.15 5.00 -3.72
C LEU A 446 -27.10 5.80 -2.96
N ARG A 447 -26.67 5.28 -1.81
CA ARG A 447 -25.57 5.84 -1.01
C ARG A 447 -24.46 4.81 -0.86
N ILE A 448 -23.24 5.17 -1.25
CA ILE A 448 -22.06 4.30 -1.21
C ILE A 448 -21.00 4.95 -0.33
N VAL A 449 -20.61 4.25 0.74
CA VAL A 449 -19.58 4.68 1.69
C VAL A 449 -18.42 3.71 1.64
N ASN A 450 -17.19 4.20 1.54
CA ASN A 450 -15.99 3.35 1.66
C ASN A 450 -15.80 2.92 3.13
N VAL A 451 -15.67 1.61 3.38
CA VAL A 451 -15.57 1.05 4.75
C VAL A 451 -14.29 1.45 5.47
N VAL A 452 -13.21 1.76 4.73
CA VAL A 452 -11.89 2.05 5.30
C VAL A 452 -11.68 3.55 5.53
N SER A 453 -12.16 4.43 4.64
CA SER A 453 -12.04 5.88 4.81
C SER A 453 -13.26 6.56 5.43
N GLY A 454 -14.42 5.89 5.50
CA GLY A 454 -15.69 6.49 5.91
C GLY A 454 -16.28 7.47 4.88
N GLU A 455 -15.64 7.60 3.72
CA GLU A 455 -15.93 8.59 2.69
C GLU A 455 -17.18 8.25 1.87
N VAL A 456 -18.03 9.25 1.61
CA VAL A 456 -19.23 9.11 0.78
C VAL A 456 -18.87 9.29 -0.69
N ILE A 457 -18.68 8.18 -1.40
CA ILE A 457 -18.25 8.16 -2.80
C ILE A 457 -19.42 8.48 -3.76
N HIS A 458 -20.64 8.12 -3.36
CA HIS A 458 -21.84 8.36 -4.14
C HIS A 458 -23.05 8.55 -3.23
N GLU A 459 -23.88 9.56 -3.49
CA GLU A 459 -25.14 9.81 -2.79
C GLU A 459 -26.06 10.56 -3.77
N ASN A 460 -26.93 9.84 -4.47
CA ASN A 460 -27.82 10.36 -5.52
C ASN A 460 -28.99 9.41 -5.81
N VAL A 461 -30.02 9.90 -6.50
CA VAL A 461 -31.04 9.05 -7.13
C VAL A 461 -30.53 8.59 -8.51
N LEU A 462 -30.62 7.29 -8.79
CA LEU A 462 -30.31 6.70 -10.08
C LEU A 462 -31.59 6.15 -10.75
N PRO A 463 -31.80 6.42 -12.04
CA PRO A 463 -32.99 5.98 -12.77
C PRO A 463 -32.93 4.50 -13.17
N SER A 464 -34.11 3.89 -13.25
CA SER A 464 -34.38 2.50 -13.62
C SER A 464 -35.18 2.40 -14.92
N PRO A 465 -35.12 1.28 -15.67
CA PRO A 465 -34.29 0.10 -15.46
C PRO A 465 -32.85 0.25 -16.02
N SER A 466 -32.51 1.44 -16.56
CA SER A 466 -31.23 1.81 -17.15
C SER A 466 -30.11 1.98 -16.12
N ALA A 467 -29.99 1.02 -15.20
CA ALA A 467 -29.18 1.10 -13.99
C ALA A 467 -27.72 1.53 -14.29
N MET A 468 -27.43 2.79 -13.97
CA MET A 468 -26.09 3.34 -14.01
C MET A 468 -25.16 2.48 -13.15
N THR A 469 -24.08 2.01 -13.75
CA THR A 469 -23.03 1.33 -13.01
C THR A 469 -22.19 2.38 -12.31
N THR A 470 -22.32 2.52 -11.00
CA THR A 470 -21.41 3.37 -10.23
C THR A 470 -20.02 2.75 -10.31
N ARG A 471 -19.10 3.41 -11.03
CA ARG A 471 -17.69 3.02 -11.08
C ARG A 471 -17.05 3.29 -9.73
N LEU A 472 -16.29 2.32 -9.25
CA LEU A 472 -15.62 2.33 -7.95
C LEU A 472 -14.25 1.68 -8.12
N LEU A 473 -13.26 2.12 -7.35
CA LEU A 473 -12.01 1.40 -7.23
C LEU A 473 -12.18 0.07 -6.47
N PRO A 474 -11.19 -0.83 -6.54
CA PRO A 474 -11.16 -2.03 -5.69
C PRO A 474 -11.16 -1.66 -4.21
N GLY A 475 -12.03 -2.28 -3.42
CA GLY A 475 -12.21 -1.94 -2.00
C GLY A 475 -13.47 -2.53 -1.39
N LYS A 476 -13.70 -2.27 -0.09
CA LYS A 476 -14.93 -2.64 0.62
C LYS A 476 -15.83 -1.42 0.83
N TYR A 477 -17.12 -1.60 0.57
CA TYR A 477 -18.11 -0.54 0.58
C TYR A 477 -19.38 -0.95 1.34
N ASN A 478 -19.96 -0.01 2.09
CA ASN A 478 -21.32 -0.12 2.59
C ASN A 478 -22.25 0.60 1.60
N VAL A 479 -23.27 -0.09 1.12
CA VAL A 479 -24.17 0.40 0.06
C VAL A 479 -25.60 0.45 0.61
N THR A 480 -26.07 1.63 0.96
CA THR A 480 -27.47 1.85 1.35
C THR A 480 -28.32 2.02 0.11
N VAL A 481 -29.39 1.25 0.04
CA VAL A 481 -30.32 1.16 -1.08
C VAL A 481 -31.70 1.52 -0.57
N LYS A 482 -32.34 2.56 -1.12
CA LYS A 482 -33.74 2.91 -0.82
C LYS A 482 -34.52 3.14 -2.12
N PRO A 483 -35.74 2.60 -2.28
CA PRO A 483 -36.59 2.95 -3.43
C PRO A 483 -36.88 4.45 -3.43
N ALA A 484 -36.64 5.12 -4.56
CA ALA A 484 -37.05 6.51 -4.73
C ALA A 484 -38.58 6.58 -4.93
N GLY A 485 -39.21 7.63 -4.41
CA GLY A 485 -40.65 7.86 -4.54
C GLY A 485 -41.59 6.93 -3.74
N VAL A 486 -41.06 5.97 -2.96
CA VAL A 486 -41.89 5.03 -2.18
C VAL A 486 -41.91 5.39 -0.70
N ASN A 487 -43.09 5.81 -0.21
CA ASN A 487 -43.31 6.15 1.19
C ASN A 487 -43.41 4.89 2.07
N GLY A 488 -43.06 5.01 3.35
CA GLY A 488 -43.16 3.92 4.34
C GLY A 488 -42.15 2.77 4.18
N VAL A 489 -41.19 2.86 3.25
CA VAL A 489 -40.15 1.84 3.03
C VAL A 489 -38.79 2.31 3.54
N SER A 490 -38.27 1.60 4.54
CA SER A 490 -36.90 1.79 5.05
C SER A 490 -35.86 1.35 4.01
N GLY A 491 -34.72 2.03 3.98
CA GLY A 491 -33.58 1.63 3.15
C GLY A 491 -32.91 0.37 3.70
N LYS A 492 -32.45 -0.53 2.82
CA LYS A 492 -31.65 -1.71 3.18
C LYS A 492 -30.17 -1.39 2.98
N VAL A 493 -29.32 -1.79 3.95
CA VAL A 493 -27.86 -1.61 3.87
C VAL A 493 -27.21 -2.92 3.43
N LEU A 494 -26.43 -2.88 2.36
CA LEU A 494 -25.55 -3.97 1.95
C LEU A 494 -24.14 -3.68 2.50
N SER A 495 -23.82 -4.27 3.64
CA SER A 495 -22.54 -4.04 4.34
C SER A 495 -21.38 -4.82 3.72
N ASN A 496 -20.16 -4.28 3.83
CA ASN A 496 -18.89 -4.95 3.47
C ASN A 496 -18.81 -5.51 2.03
N ILE A 497 -19.50 -4.90 1.08
CA ILE A 497 -19.47 -5.30 -0.34
C ILE A 497 -18.06 -5.08 -0.91
N GLU A 498 -17.38 -6.16 -1.28
CA GLU A 498 -16.08 -6.11 -1.95
C GLU A 498 -16.25 -5.87 -3.45
N ILE A 499 -15.69 -4.78 -3.95
CA ILE A 499 -15.54 -4.48 -5.36
C ILE A 499 -14.14 -4.92 -5.79
N THR A 500 -14.06 -5.65 -6.90
CA THR A 500 -12.80 -6.10 -7.52
C THR A 500 -12.53 -5.30 -8.80
N SER A 501 -11.27 -5.26 -9.24
CA SER A 501 -10.87 -4.51 -10.43
C SER A 501 -11.56 -5.04 -11.70
N ALA A 502 -11.86 -4.13 -12.63
CA ALA A 502 -12.56 -4.33 -13.90
C ALA A 502 -14.01 -4.89 -13.85
N ASN A 503 -14.37 -5.65 -12.81
CA ASN A 503 -15.65 -6.35 -12.67
C ASN A 503 -16.81 -5.41 -12.28
N ILE A 504 -18.02 -5.70 -12.80
CA ILE A 504 -19.25 -5.03 -12.40
C ILE A 504 -20.09 -5.99 -11.54
N LEU A 505 -20.20 -5.69 -10.25
CA LEU A 505 -21.02 -6.46 -9.32
C LEU A 505 -22.49 -6.08 -9.49
N ASN A 506 -23.32 -7.04 -9.90
CA ASN A 506 -24.77 -6.85 -10.01
C ASN A 506 -25.45 -7.23 -8.68
N LYS A 507 -26.31 -6.36 -8.14
CA LYS A 507 -27.11 -6.60 -6.93
C LYS A 507 -28.56 -6.17 -7.15
N THR A 508 -29.50 -7.11 -7.03
CA THR A 508 -30.92 -6.79 -6.90
C THR A 508 -31.28 -6.76 -5.42
N VAL A 509 -32.00 -5.72 -4.98
CA VAL A 509 -32.53 -5.60 -3.62
C VAL A 509 -34.05 -5.60 -3.68
N SER A 510 -34.66 -6.62 -3.06
CA SER A 510 -36.11 -6.74 -2.93
C SER A 510 -36.61 -5.95 -1.73
N PHE A 511 -37.61 -5.10 -1.96
CA PHE A 511 -38.45 -4.47 -0.94
C PHE A 511 -39.89 -5.00 -1.01
N ASP A 512 -40.10 -6.08 -1.76
CA ASP A 512 -41.35 -6.85 -1.76
C ASP A 512 -41.60 -7.40 -0.35
N LYS A 513 -42.87 -7.42 0.05
CA LYS A 513 -43.34 -8.09 1.26
C LYS A 513 -43.90 -9.48 0.93
N GLY A 514 -43.75 -10.42 1.85
CA GLY A 514 -44.52 -11.65 1.92
C GLY A 514 -45.66 -11.50 2.94
N ARG A 515 -46.70 -12.32 2.82
CA ARG A 515 -47.86 -12.29 3.70
C ARG A 515 -47.84 -13.50 4.62
N LEU A 516 -47.68 -13.29 5.92
CA LEU A 516 -47.75 -14.35 6.92
C LEU A 516 -49.18 -14.43 7.48
N LYS A 517 -49.83 -15.57 7.33
CA LYS A 517 -51.13 -15.90 7.91
C LYS A 517 -50.97 -16.87 9.07
N LEU A 518 -51.33 -16.46 10.27
CA LEU A 518 -51.16 -17.22 11.52
C LEU A 518 -52.50 -17.59 12.16
N SER A 519 -52.59 -18.83 12.62
CA SER A 519 -53.68 -19.31 13.47
C SER A 519 -53.12 -20.18 14.58
N ILE A 520 -53.33 -19.78 15.84
CA ILE A 520 -53.03 -20.63 17.00
C ILE A 520 -54.29 -21.47 17.29
N THR A 521 -54.13 -22.78 17.43
CA THR A 521 -55.25 -23.72 17.53
C THR A 521 -55.03 -24.77 18.63
N ARG A 522 -56.07 -25.09 19.41
CA ARG A 522 -56.08 -26.20 20.38
C ARG A 522 -57.07 -27.25 19.88
N LYS A 523 -56.60 -28.50 19.74
CA LYS A 523 -57.40 -29.61 19.15
C LYS A 523 -58.12 -29.23 17.83
N GLY A 524 -57.43 -28.46 16.98
CA GLY A 524 -57.93 -28.00 15.67
C GLY A 524 -58.89 -26.79 15.69
N LYS A 525 -59.29 -26.27 16.86
CA LYS A 525 -60.11 -25.04 16.97
C LYS A 525 -59.22 -23.83 17.27
N PRO A 526 -59.50 -22.63 16.72
CA PRO A 526 -58.82 -21.39 17.13
C PRO A 526 -58.91 -21.16 18.64
N VAL A 527 -57.88 -20.56 19.23
CA VAL A 527 -57.85 -20.15 20.64
C VAL A 527 -57.33 -18.72 20.80
N HIS A 528 -57.59 -18.12 21.95
CA HIS A 528 -57.04 -16.82 22.29
C HIS A 528 -55.52 -16.90 22.46
N ALA A 529 -54.79 -15.99 21.82
CA ALA A 529 -53.35 -15.87 21.94
C ALA A 529 -52.88 -14.40 21.91
N VAL A 530 -51.86 -14.09 22.69
CA VAL A 530 -50.98 -12.94 22.49
C VAL A 530 -49.88 -13.38 21.51
N ILE A 531 -49.50 -12.55 20.54
CA ILE A 531 -48.45 -12.89 19.55
C ILE A 531 -47.46 -11.74 19.36
N TYR A 532 -46.18 -12.10 19.35
CA TYR A 532 -45.05 -11.27 18.96
C TYR A 532 -44.33 -11.96 17.79
N ILE A 533 -43.78 -11.18 16.87
CA ILE A 533 -42.96 -11.69 15.76
C ILE A 533 -41.70 -10.84 15.69
N GLU A 534 -40.55 -11.50 15.63
CA GLU A 534 -39.22 -10.88 15.53
C GLU A 534 -38.41 -11.52 14.39
N GLU A 535 -37.40 -10.84 13.89
CA GLU A 535 -36.50 -11.40 12.87
C GLU A 535 -35.54 -12.42 13.51
N HIS A 536 -35.36 -13.57 12.85
CA HIS A 536 -34.73 -14.76 13.43
C HIS A 536 -33.23 -14.58 13.82
N ILE A 537 -32.54 -13.60 13.27
CA ILE A 537 -31.10 -13.37 13.48
C ILE A 537 -30.86 -12.12 14.33
N SER A 538 -31.65 -11.06 14.16
CA SER A 538 -31.48 -9.82 14.94
C SER A 538 -32.30 -9.77 16.24
N HIS A 539 -33.32 -10.63 16.38
CA HIS A 539 -34.36 -10.55 17.42
C HIS A 539 -35.07 -9.18 17.47
N GLU A 540 -35.06 -8.43 16.36
CA GLU A 540 -35.78 -7.16 16.23
C GLU A 540 -37.28 -7.43 16.08
N GLY A 541 -38.08 -6.96 17.04
CA GLY A 541 -39.54 -7.10 17.04
C GLY A 541 -40.20 -6.36 15.87
N VAL A 542 -40.73 -7.10 14.90
CA VAL A 542 -41.39 -6.55 13.70
C VAL A 542 -42.91 -6.50 13.80
N TYR A 543 -43.52 -7.20 14.77
CA TYR A 543 -44.96 -7.20 15.03
C TYR A 543 -45.29 -7.58 16.47
N GLN A 544 -46.33 -6.95 17.02
CA GLN A 544 -46.95 -7.33 18.30
C GLN A 544 -48.47 -7.19 18.15
N SER A 545 -49.23 -8.07 18.79
CA SER A 545 -50.66 -7.88 19.06
C SER A 545 -51.00 -8.27 20.50
N SER A 546 -51.86 -7.48 21.14
CA SER A 546 -52.20 -7.60 22.55
C SER A 546 -53.17 -8.75 22.85
N VAL A 547 -54.16 -9.01 21.99
CA VAL A 547 -55.06 -10.19 22.08
C VAL A 547 -55.60 -10.53 20.68
N PHE A 548 -55.59 -11.81 20.31
CA PHE A 548 -56.38 -12.33 19.19
C PHE A 548 -57.15 -13.58 19.57
N GLY A 549 -58.43 -13.65 19.22
CA GLY A 549 -59.23 -14.88 19.21
C GLY A 549 -60.54 -14.68 18.46
N THR A 550 -60.59 -15.18 17.22
CA THR A 550 -61.77 -15.33 16.35
C THR A 550 -61.45 -16.45 15.33
N ASP A 551 -62.40 -16.86 14.51
CA ASP A 551 -62.17 -17.81 13.40
C ASP A 551 -61.28 -17.25 12.26
N THR A 552 -60.80 -16.00 12.37
CA THR A 552 -60.04 -15.30 11.34
C THR A 552 -58.52 -15.39 11.55
N PRO A 553 -57.72 -15.95 10.61
CA PRO A 553 -56.26 -15.95 10.70
C PRO A 553 -55.66 -14.54 10.68
N ILE A 554 -54.75 -14.30 11.63
CA ILE A 554 -53.97 -13.06 11.75
C ILE A 554 -53.14 -12.91 10.48
N THR A 555 -53.19 -11.75 9.83
CA THR A 555 -52.50 -11.52 8.54
C THR A 555 -51.52 -10.37 8.68
N VAL A 556 -50.22 -10.63 8.52
CA VAL A 556 -49.13 -9.65 8.65
C VAL A 556 -48.30 -9.62 7.35
N ASP A 557 -48.18 -8.44 6.74
CA ASP A 557 -47.31 -8.25 5.56
C ASP A 557 -45.90 -7.86 6.00
N LEU A 558 -45.02 -8.84 6.07
CA LEU A 558 -43.62 -8.77 6.52
C LEU A 558 -42.65 -8.69 5.32
N PRO A 559 -41.42 -8.17 5.48
CA PRO A 559 -40.37 -8.34 4.48
C PRO A 559 -40.09 -9.82 4.15
N GLU A 560 -39.39 -10.06 3.04
CA GLU A 560 -38.77 -11.36 2.77
C GLU A 560 -37.60 -11.62 3.73
N GLY A 561 -37.66 -12.72 4.49
CA GLY A 561 -36.73 -13.06 5.59
C GLY A 561 -37.21 -14.27 6.41
N SER A 562 -36.49 -14.60 7.48
CA SER A 562 -36.87 -15.62 8.46
C SER A 562 -37.32 -14.96 9.77
N TYR A 563 -38.40 -15.46 10.36
CA TYR A 563 -39.04 -14.85 11.52
C TYR A 563 -39.33 -15.87 12.62
N ASP A 564 -39.16 -15.44 13.87
CA ASP A 564 -39.58 -16.20 15.03
C ASP A 564 -40.97 -15.74 15.47
N ILE A 565 -41.84 -16.70 15.79
CA ILE A 565 -43.20 -16.45 16.28
C ILE A 565 -43.24 -16.84 17.74
N ILE A 566 -43.42 -15.85 18.60
CA ILE A 566 -43.58 -16.00 20.04
C ILE A 566 -45.05 -15.81 20.35
N PHE A 567 -45.65 -16.73 21.11
CA PHE A 567 -47.06 -16.66 21.45
C PHE A 567 -47.35 -17.24 22.84
N GLN A 568 -48.43 -16.74 23.45
CA GLN A 568 -48.93 -17.20 24.74
C GLN A 568 -50.42 -17.51 24.61
N ALA A 569 -50.82 -18.77 24.84
CA ALA A 569 -52.18 -19.28 24.66
C ALA A 569 -52.54 -20.24 25.81
N ASP A 570 -52.92 -19.65 26.95
CA ASP A 570 -53.10 -20.27 28.27
C ASP A 570 -51.83 -20.91 28.84
N GLY A 571 -51.27 -20.30 29.89
CA GLY A 571 -50.05 -20.77 30.57
C GLY A 571 -48.77 -20.09 30.05
N PRO A 572 -47.62 -20.78 30.00
CA PRO A 572 -46.33 -20.18 29.64
C PRO A 572 -46.22 -19.82 28.17
N GLU A 573 -45.30 -18.90 27.87
CA GLU A 573 -44.91 -18.49 26.52
C GLU A 573 -44.30 -19.66 25.71
N LYS A 574 -44.47 -19.61 24.39
CA LYS A 574 -44.01 -20.62 23.43
C LYS A 574 -43.44 -19.92 22.20
N ARG A 575 -42.40 -20.50 21.59
CA ARG A 575 -41.70 -19.96 20.42
C ARG A 575 -41.64 -21.01 19.31
N ILE A 576 -41.79 -20.58 18.07
CA ILE A 576 -41.44 -21.34 16.86
C ILE A 576 -40.50 -20.49 16.02
N GLU A 577 -39.35 -21.06 15.67
CA GLU A 577 -38.23 -20.33 15.08
C GLU A 577 -38.17 -20.47 13.55
N ASN A 578 -37.45 -19.56 12.88
CA ASN A 578 -37.05 -19.66 11.48
C ASN A 578 -38.21 -19.88 10.48
N ILE A 579 -39.34 -19.20 10.69
CA ILE A 579 -40.46 -19.18 9.74
C ILE A 579 -40.10 -18.30 8.55
N ALA A 580 -39.67 -18.92 7.46
CA ALA A 580 -39.37 -18.26 6.20
C ALA A 580 -40.61 -17.61 5.57
N VAL A 581 -40.59 -16.29 5.44
CA VAL A 581 -41.58 -15.48 4.71
C VAL A 581 -41.01 -15.13 3.33
N VAL A 582 -41.70 -15.54 2.27
CA VAL A 582 -41.25 -15.38 0.87
C VAL A 582 -41.97 -14.21 0.20
N ALA A 583 -41.21 -13.37 -0.50
CA ALA A 583 -41.75 -12.21 -1.23
C ALA A 583 -42.94 -12.57 -2.14
N ARG A 584 -44.00 -11.76 -2.10
CA ARG A 584 -45.23 -11.89 -2.90
C ARG A 584 -46.00 -13.21 -2.74
N LYS A 585 -45.63 -14.08 -1.80
CA LYS A 585 -46.41 -15.28 -1.44
C LYS A 585 -47.20 -15.05 -0.16
N THR A 586 -48.28 -15.83 0.02
CA THR A 586 -48.88 -16.03 1.34
C THR A 586 -48.33 -17.31 1.96
N VAL A 587 -47.70 -17.19 3.11
CA VAL A 587 -47.27 -18.30 3.97
C VAL A 587 -48.34 -18.51 5.03
N VAL A 588 -48.93 -19.70 5.10
CA VAL A 588 -49.92 -20.06 6.13
C VAL A 588 -49.26 -20.95 7.17
N LYS A 589 -49.40 -20.61 8.45
CA LYS A 589 -48.93 -21.42 9.58
C LYS A 589 -50.05 -21.58 10.60
N ASN A 590 -50.60 -22.79 10.64
CA ASN A 590 -51.49 -23.25 11.69
C ASN A 590 -50.62 -23.88 12.77
N ILE A 591 -50.64 -23.31 13.97
CA ILE A 591 -49.76 -23.65 15.08
C ILE A 591 -50.60 -24.30 16.18
N SER A 592 -50.09 -25.36 16.80
CA SER A 592 -50.75 -25.96 17.95
C SER A 592 -50.46 -25.17 19.23
N ALA A 593 -51.51 -24.80 19.96
CA ALA A 593 -51.43 -24.23 21.30
C ALA A 593 -50.85 -25.24 22.32
N ASP A 594 -50.81 -26.52 21.96
CA ASP A 594 -50.43 -27.63 22.84
C ASP A 594 -48.96 -28.07 22.63
N ILE A 595 -48.17 -27.36 21.81
CA ILE A 595 -46.72 -27.61 21.73
C ILE A 595 -46.06 -27.41 23.10
N LYS A 596 -45.00 -28.17 23.37
CA LYS A 596 -44.20 -28.02 24.59
C LYS A 596 -43.47 -26.67 24.55
N PRO A 597 -43.35 -25.94 25.68
CA PRO A 597 -42.42 -24.81 25.79
C PRO A 597 -40.99 -25.28 25.49
N LEU A 598 -40.19 -24.42 24.86
CA LEU A 598 -38.74 -24.63 24.78
C LEU A 598 -38.16 -24.45 26.20
N ASN A 599 -37.52 -25.49 26.72
CA ASN A 599 -37.12 -25.54 28.12
C ASN A 599 -35.78 -24.82 28.31
N THR A 600 -35.82 -23.61 28.88
CA THR A 600 -34.68 -22.68 28.92
C THR A 600 -33.64 -23.07 29.96
N ALA A 601 -32.72 -23.97 29.58
CA ALA A 601 -31.52 -24.24 30.37
C ALA A 601 -30.56 -23.04 30.31
N SER A 602 -30.30 -22.44 31.48
CA SER A 602 -29.61 -21.15 31.68
C SER A 602 -30.42 -19.92 31.26
N GLY A 603 -30.30 -18.84 32.04
CA GLY A 603 -30.98 -17.56 31.83
C GLY A 603 -30.30 -16.64 30.81
N ASN A 604 -29.79 -17.19 29.70
CA ASN A 604 -29.25 -16.43 28.56
C ASN A 604 -29.51 -17.22 27.26
N SER A 605 -29.78 -16.51 26.17
CA SER A 605 -30.36 -17.06 24.95
C SER A 605 -29.37 -17.84 24.07
N ALA A 606 -29.54 -19.16 23.98
CA ALA A 606 -29.09 -20.00 22.87
C ALA A 606 -29.88 -21.33 22.88
N TYR A 607 -30.75 -21.57 21.89
CA TYR A 607 -31.68 -22.71 21.91
C TYR A 607 -31.57 -23.60 20.66
N GLN A 608 -32.10 -24.82 20.79
CA GLN A 608 -31.98 -25.87 19.76
C GLN A 608 -33.29 -26.05 18.98
N ILE A 609 -33.13 -26.38 17.70
CA ILE A 609 -34.23 -26.70 16.79
C ILE A 609 -35.02 -27.90 17.32
N ASN A 610 -36.31 -27.72 17.59
CA ASN A 610 -37.22 -28.83 17.80
C ASN A 610 -37.68 -29.37 16.43
N THR A 611 -37.08 -30.46 15.97
CA THR A 611 -37.31 -31.07 14.65
C THR A 611 -38.58 -31.90 14.54
N ASP A 612 -39.29 -32.15 15.64
CA ASP A 612 -40.26 -33.23 15.74
C ASP A 612 -41.68 -32.79 15.31
N LEU A 613 -41.78 -32.31 14.07
CA LEU A 613 -43.02 -32.21 13.30
C LEU A 613 -42.79 -32.78 11.88
N PRO A 614 -43.73 -33.61 11.35
CA PRO A 614 -43.66 -34.15 10.00
C PRO A 614 -44.02 -33.12 8.91
#